data_AF-A0A947G709-F1
#
_entry.id   AF-A0A947G709-F1
#
_cell.length_a   1.000
_cell.length_b   1.000
_cell.length_c   1.000
_cell.angle_alpha   90.00
_cell.angle_beta   90.00
_cell.angle_gamma   90.00
#
_symmetry.space_group_name_H-M   'P 1'
#
loop_
_entity.id
_entity.type
_entity.pdbx_description
1 polymer ?
#
loop_
_entity_poly.entity_id
_entity_poly.type
_entity_poly.pdbx_seq_one_letter_code
_entity_poly.pdbx_strand_id
1 'polypeptide(L)'
;MALAAAIVLLLVAGYLGHRELGSYRSYRRAKANDETDLFVYSKRRLGLRSSGVAMTFGLGIALLGWELYPPQSADGLSIYLALFATLTLGLVVVVVTDLVLTSKTARPGQLRRRIDE
;
A
#
# COMPACT_ATOMS: atom_id res chain seq x y z
N MET A 1 -6.00 -20.44 11.71
CA MET A 1 -6.50 -19.61 10.58
C MET A 1 -5.74 -18.28 10.46
N ALA A 2 -5.35 -17.64 11.56
CA ALA A 2 -4.57 -16.40 11.53
C ALA A 2 -3.18 -16.55 10.88
N LEU A 3 -2.51 -17.70 11.05
CA LEU A 3 -1.24 -17.99 10.38
C LEU A 3 -1.34 -17.93 8.84
N ALA A 4 -2.39 -18.53 8.26
CA ALA A 4 -2.59 -18.51 6.82
C ALA A 4 -2.87 -17.08 6.32
N ALA A 5 -3.66 -16.30 7.05
CA ALA A 5 -3.91 -14.90 6.75
C ALA A 5 -2.62 -14.05 6.81
N ALA A 6 -1.77 -14.27 7.81
CA ALA A 6 -0.47 -13.61 7.93
C ALA A 6 0.43 -13.91 6.72
N ILE A 7 0.54 -15.18 6.32
CA ILE A 7 1.32 -15.60 5.15
C ILE A 7 0.78 -14.96 3.87
N VAL A 8 -0.55 -14.99 3.66
CA VAL A 8 -1.18 -14.38 2.49
C VAL A 8 -0.90 -12.87 2.43
N LEU A 9 -1.02 -12.16 3.57
CA LEU A 9 -0.73 -10.73 3.63
C LEU A 9 0.72 -10.41 3.31
N LEU A 10 1.66 -11.22 3.79
CA LEU A 10 3.09 -11.05 3.50
C LEU A 10 3.39 -11.32 2.01
N LEU A 11 2.77 -12.34 1.41
CA LEU A 11 2.90 -12.62 -0.02
C LEU A 11 2.31 -11.49 -0.87
N VAL A 12 1.13 -10.99 -0.52
CA VAL A 12 0.49 -9.85 -1.19
C VAL A 12 1.34 -8.60 -1.04
N ALA A 13 1.84 -8.31 0.15
CA ALA A 13 2.73 -7.16 0.38
C ALA A 13 4.04 -7.30 -0.41
N GLY A 14 4.65 -8.49 -0.45
CA GLY A 14 5.83 -8.77 -1.25
C GLY A 14 5.59 -8.59 -2.74
N TYR A 15 4.46 -9.11 -3.25
CA TYR A 15 4.06 -8.95 -4.64
C TYR A 15 3.82 -7.48 -5.01
N LEU A 16 3.06 -6.74 -4.18
CA LEU A 16 2.82 -5.31 -4.39
C LEU A 16 4.11 -4.51 -4.33
N GLY A 17 5.00 -4.81 -3.36
CA GLY A 17 6.32 -4.19 -3.27
C GLY A 17 7.18 -4.44 -4.49
N HIS A 18 7.18 -5.66 -5.04
CA HIS A 18 7.89 -6.00 -6.27
C HIS A 18 7.36 -5.20 -7.48
N ARG A 19 6.03 -5.11 -7.60
CA ARG A 19 5.38 -4.34 -8.67
C ARG A 19 5.71 -2.84 -8.58
N GLU A 20 5.74 -2.28 -7.39
CA GLU A 20 6.08 -0.87 -7.16
C GLU A 20 7.57 -0.59 -7.39
N LEU A 21 8.47 -1.55 -7.11
CA LEU A 21 9.90 -1.45 -7.45
C LEU A 21 10.13 -1.34 -8.97
N GLY A 22 9.36 -2.08 -9.78
CA GLY A 22 9.39 -1.94 -11.24
C GLY A 22 8.95 -0.55 -11.72
N SER A 23 7.91 -0.02 -11.09
CA SER A 23 7.40 1.34 -11.36
C SER A 23 8.40 2.42 -10.95
N TYR A 24 9.10 2.25 -9.83
CA TYR A 24 10.15 3.16 -9.36
C TYR A 24 11.38 3.18 -10.29
N ARG A 25 11.82 2.01 -10.79
CA ARG A 25 12.93 1.95 -11.75
C ARG A 25 12.59 2.66 -13.05
N SER A 26 11.35 2.50 -13.52
CA SER A 26 10.83 3.18 -14.71
C SER A 26 10.77 4.70 -14.50
N TYR A 27 10.31 5.13 -13.31
CA TYR A 27 10.35 6.53 -12.87
C TYR A 27 11.77 7.11 -12.92
N ARG A 28 12.74 6.40 -12.34
CA ARG A 28 14.14 6.86 -12.29
C ARG A 28 14.74 7.02 -13.68
N ARG A 29 14.41 6.12 -14.62
CA ARG A 29 14.89 6.19 -16.00
C ARG A 29 14.35 7.40 -16.75
N ALA A 30 13.04 7.65 -16.72
CA ALA A 30 12.53 8.78 -17.49
C ALA A 30 12.69 10.13 -16.78
N LYS A 31 12.94 10.18 -15.45
CA LYS A 31 13.53 11.37 -14.80
C LYS A 31 14.94 11.70 -15.33
N ALA A 32 15.71 10.69 -15.76
CA ALA A 32 17.02 10.93 -16.36
C ALA A 32 16.94 11.44 -17.81
N ASN A 33 15.78 11.30 -18.47
CA ASN A 33 15.56 11.69 -19.87
C ASN A 33 14.73 13.00 -20.02
N ASP A 34 14.50 13.73 -18.92
CA ASP A 34 13.82 15.04 -18.88
C ASP A 34 12.39 15.08 -19.47
N GLU A 35 11.71 13.92 -19.56
CA GLU A 35 10.28 13.83 -19.92
C GLU A 35 9.40 14.30 -18.74
N THR A 36 9.18 15.61 -18.63
CA THR A 36 8.55 16.24 -17.46
C THR A 36 7.03 15.99 -17.34
N ASP A 37 6.32 15.68 -18.42
CA ASP A 37 4.86 15.64 -18.44
C ASP A 37 4.22 14.34 -17.89
N LEU A 38 4.96 13.22 -17.87
CA LEU A 38 4.47 11.96 -17.31
C LEU A 38 4.62 11.87 -15.77
N PHE A 39 5.34 12.80 -15.13
CA PHE A 39 5.82 12.63 -13.75
C PHE A 39 5.16 13.43 -12.65
N VAL A 40 4.23 14.34 -12.97
CA VAL A 40 3.32 14.90 -11.96
C VAL A 40 2.48 13.79 -11.31
N TYR A 41 2.33 12.64 -11.98
CA TYR A 41 1.63 11.45 -11.50
C TYR A 41 2.44 10.52 -10.56
N SER A 42 3.77 10.62 -10.45
CA SER A 42 4.55 9.46 -9.97
C SER A 42 5.04 9.55 -8.51
N LYS A 43 5.59 10.67 -8.03
CA LYS A 43 6.26 10.68 -6.72
C LYS A 43 5.31 10.51 -5.53
N ARG A 44 4.22 11.27 -5.52
CA ARG A 44 3.27 11.27 -4.39
C ARG A 44 2.47 9.97 -4.33
N ARG A 45 2.00 9.46 -5.47
CA ARG A 45 1.32 8.16 -5.55
C ARG A 45 2.23 6.99 -5.24
N LEU A 46 3.47 7.00 -5.72
CA LEU A 46 4.46 5.98 -5.38
C LEU A 46 4.74 5.96 -3.88
N GLY A 47 4.90 7.14 -3.26
CA GLY A 47 5.02 7.25 -1.81
C GLY A 47 3.81 6.64 -1.08
N LEU A 48 2.60 6.99 -1.51
CA LEU A 48 1.35 6.48 -0.93
C LEU A 48 1.20 4.95 -1.08
N ARG A 49 1.57 4.41 -2.24
CA ARG A 49 1.53 2.96 -2.49
C ARG A 49 2.61 2.23 -1.70
N SER A 50 3.82 2.79 -1.61
CA SER A 50 4.88 2.23 -0.79
C SER A 50 4.52 2.20 0.70
N SER A 51 3.83 3.23 1.21
CA SER A 51 3.31 3.22 2.58
C SER A 51 2.21 2.18 2.77
N GLY A 52 1.31 2.02 1.78
CA GLY A 52 0.30 0.95 1.79
C GLY A 52 0.93 -0.44 1.83
N VAL A 53 1.99 -0.68 1.06
CA VAL A 53 2.77 -1.94 1.09
C VAL A 53 3.40 -2.15 2.47
N ALA A 54 4.06 -1.14 3.03
CA ALA A 54 4.69 -1.22 4.34
C ALA A 54 3.66 -1.51 5.46
N MET A 55 2.49 -0.87 5.41
CA MET A 55 1.40 -1.12 6.36
C MET A 55 0.84 -2.54 6.21
N THR A 56 0.64 -3.03 4.99
CA THR A 56 0.18 -4.41 4.73
C THR A 56 1.18 -5.43 5.28
N PHE A 57 2.48 -5.18 5.06
CA PHE A 57 3.55 -6.01 5.60
C PHE A 57 3.57 -5.99 7.14
N GLY A 58 3.46 -4.81 7.75
CA GLY A 58 3.36 -4.64 9.19
C GLY A 58 2.16 -5.37 9.79
N LEU A 59 1.02 -5.38 9.09
CA LEU A 59 -0.20 -6.09 9.51
C LEU A 59 0.00 -7.62 9.45
N GLY A 60 0.68 -8.11 8.42
CA GLY A 60 1.11 -9.51 8.32
C GLY A 60 2.06 -9.93 9.46
N ILE A 61 3.05 -9.09 9.79
CA ILE A 61 3.95 -9.33 10.93
C ILE A 61 3.20 -9.30 12.26
N ALA A 62 2.29 -8.34 12.45
CA ALA A 62 1.51 -8.23 13.68
C ALA A 62 0.62 -9.47 13.91
N LEU A 63 -0.02 -9.98 12.84
CA LEU A 63 -0.78 -11.24 12.91
C LEU A 63 0.11 -12.44 13.21
N LEU A 64 1.30 -12.50 12.60
CA LEU A 64 2.25 -13.56 12.88
C LEU A 64 2.74 -13.52 14.33
N GLY A 65 3.04 -12.32 14.84
CA GLY A 65 3.45 -12.09 16.23
C GLY A 65 2.35 -12.46 17.22
N TRP A 66 1.09 -12.14 16.93
CA TRP A 66 -0.06 -12.55 17.73
C TRP A 66 -0.20 -14.08 17.83
N GLU A 67 0.00 -14.80 16.73
CA GLU A 67 -0.12 -16.27 16.70
C GLU A 67 1.06 -16.95 17.42
N LEU A 68 2.29 -16.48 17.20
CA LEU A 68 3.50 -17.08 17.77
C LEU A 68 3.72 -16.70 19.24
N TYR A 69 3.37 -15.46 19.60
CA TYR A 69 3.59 -14.86 20.91
C TYR A 69 2.32 -14.12 21.35
N PRO A 70 1.24 -14.86 21.70
CA PRO A 70 -0.02 -14.26 22.11
C PRO A 70 0.16 -13.42 23.38
N PRO A 71 -0.53 -12.27 23.48
CA PRO A 71 -0.44 -11.42 24.66
C PRO A 71 -0.95 -12.16 25.89
N GLN A 72 -0.13 -12.21 26.94
CA GLN A 72 -0.49 -12.85 28.21
C GLN A 72 -1.04 -11.87 29.24
N SER A 73 -0.92 -10.56 28.99
CA SER A 73 -1.41 -9.49 29.86
C SER A 73 -2.44 -8.62 29.15
N ALA A 74 -3.31 -7.97 29.94
CA ALA A 74 -4.29 -7.01 29.42
C ALA A 74 -3.61 -5.83 28.73
N ASP A 75 -2.48 -5.35 29.26
CA ASP A 75 -1.67 -4.30 28.64
C ASP A 75 -1.13 -4.74 27.28
N GLY A 76 -0.56 -5.95 27.19
CA GLY A 76 -0.09 -6.51 25.92
C GLY A 76 -1.21 -6.64 24.89
N LEU A 77 -2.39 -7.09 25.32
CA LEU A 77 -3.57 -7.18 24.48
C LEU A 77 -3.97 -5.80 23.92
N SER A 78 -4.01 -4.78 24.77
CA SER A 78 -4.36 -3.42 24.37
C SER A 78 -3.37 -2.83 23.35
N ILE A 79 -2.07 -3.12 23.50
CA ILE A 79 -1.03 -2.67 22.57
C ILE A 79 -1.22 -3.32 21.20
N TYR A 80 -1.46 -4.64 21.17
CA TYR A 80 -1.72 -5.34 19.91
C TYR A 80 -2.98 -4.83 19.22
N LEU A 81 -4.07 -4.61 19.96
CA LEU A 81 -5.31 -4.06 19.40
C LEU A 81 -5.10 -2.65 18.86
N ALA A 82 -4.37 -1.79 19.59
CA ALA A 82 -4.04 -0.45 19.12
C ALA A 82 -3.17 -0.48 17.85
N LEU A 83 -2.20 -1.40 17.79
CA LEU A 83 -1.37 -1.63 16.60
C LEU A 83 -2.21 -2.05 15.40
N PHE A 84 -3.10 -3.04 15.56
CA PHE A 84 -4.00 -3.50 14.51
C PHE A 84 -4.92 -2.38 14.03
N ALA A 85 -5.54 -1.65 14.96
CA ALA A 85 -6.41 -0.53 14.64
C ALA A 85 -5.67 0.55 13.86
N THR A 86 -4.45 0.91 14.29
CA THR A 86 -3.63 1.94 13.65
C THR A 86 -3.20 1.54 12.24
N LEU A 87 -2.72 0.31 12.05
CA LEU A 87 -2.32 -0.19 10.73
C LEU A 87 -3.51 -0.29 9.77
N THR A 88 -4.65 -0.77 10.26
CA THR A 88 -5.88 -0.87 9.46
C THR A 88 -6.41 0.51 9.08
N LEU A 89 -6.48 1.44 10.04
CA LEU A 89 -6.89 2.82 9.78
C LEU A 89 -5.93 3.50 8.79
N GLY A 90 -4.62 3.30 8.94
CA GLY A 90 -3.61 3.78 8.02
C GLY A 90 -3.83 3.30 6.59
N LEU A 91 -4.14 2.00 6.40
CA LEU A 91 -4.47 1.43 5.09
C LEU A 91 -5.71 2.08 4.49
N VAL A 92 -6.77 2.26 5.28
CA VAL A 92 -7.99 2.95 4.82
C VAL A 92 -7.66 4.38 4.38
N VAL A 93 -6.90 5.13 5.17
CA VAL A 93 -6.48 6.49 4.83
C VAL A 93 -5.66 6.52 3.55
N VAL A 94 -4.74 5.57 3.35
CA VAL A 94 -3.96 5.44 2.11
C VAL A 94 -4.88 5.19 0.92
N VAL A 95 -5.81 4.23 1.01
CA VAL A 95 -6.74 3.91 -0.08
C VAL A 95 -7.65 5.10 -0.42
N VAL A 96 -8.24 5.73 0.60
CA VAL A 96 -9.10 6.91 0.42
C VAL A 96 -8.30 8.06 -0.21
N THR A 97 -7.08 8.29 0.25
CA THR A 97 -6.23 9.34 -0.32
C THR A 97 -5.88 9.04 -1.78
N ASP A 98 -5.58 7.79 -2.15
CA ASP A 98 -5.33 7.43 -3.56
C ASP A 98 -6.58 7.60 -4.42
N LEU A 99 -7.76 7.23 -3.91
CA LEU A 99 -9.05 7.43 -4.61
C LEU A 99 -9.35 8.92 -4.82
N VAL A 100 -9.14 9.76 -3.81
CA VAL A 100 -9.33 11.22 -3.90
C VAL A 100 -8.33 11.85 -4.87
N LEU A 101 -7.07 11.40 -4.85
CA LEU A 101 -6.08 11.85 -5.83
C LEU A 101 -6.46 11.41 -7.25
N THR A 102 -7.05 10.21 -7.39
CA THR A 102 -7.52 9.68 -8.68
C THR A 102 -8.72 10.43 -9.21
N SER A 103 -9.73 10.71 -8.40
CA SER A 103 -10.90 11.48 -8.83
C SER A 103 -10.53 12.90 -9.27
N LYS A 104 -9.55 13.53 -8.62
CA LYS A 104 -9.05 14.87 -8.98
C LYS A 104 -8.19 14.90 -10.24
N THR A 105 -7.59 13.77 -10.63
CA THR A 105 -6.63 13.70 -11.75
C THR A 105 -7.16 12.93 -12.97
N ALA A 106 -8.30 12.25 -12.85
CA ALA A 106 -8.96 11.59 -13.96
C ALA A 106 -9.57 12.64 -14.90
N ARG A 107 -8.87 12.99 -15.98
CA ARG A 107 -9.45 13.78 -17.07
C ARG A 107 -10.52 12.92 -17.78
N PRO A 108 -11.76 13.40 -17.94
CA PRO A 108 -12.85 12.60 -18.53
C PRO A 108 -12.56 12.08 -19.96
N GLY A 109 -11.62 12.71 -20.69
CA GLY A 109 -11.20 12.27 -22.02
C GLY A 109 -10.41 10.94 -22.07
N GLN A 110 -9.79 10.49 -20.96
CA GLN A 110 -9.07 9.20 -20.93
C GLN A 110 -9.95 8.01 -20.50
N LEU A 111 -11.12 8.26 -19.90
CA LEU A 111 -12.07 7.22 -19.53
C LEU A 111 -12.83 6.68 -20.75
N ARG A 112 -13.13 7.53 -21.75
CA ARG A 112 -13.81 7.09 -22.99
C ARG A 112 -12.95 6.19 -23.86
N ARG A 113 -11.66 6.50 -24.00
CA ARG A 113 -10.75 5.74 -24.88
C ARG A 113 -10.50 4.29 -24.44
N ARG A 114 -10.75 3.96 -23.17
CA ARG A 114 -10.66 2.57 -22.66
C ARG A 114 -11.99 1.80 -22.69
N ILE A 115 -13.09 2.47 -23.00
CA ILE A 115 -14.40 1.82 -23.18
C ILE A 115 -14.59 1.43 -24.65
N ASP A 116 -13.90 2.14 -25.54
CA ASP A 116 -13.92 1.88 -26.99
C ASP A 116 -12.82 0.89 -27.46
N GLU A 117 -11.94 0.43 -26.56
CA GLU A 117 -10.94 -0.65 -26.77
C GLU A 117 -11.39 -1.94 -26.09
#